data_AF-A0A7V0L2Y6-F1
#
_entry.id   AF-A0A7V0L2Y6-F1
#
_cell.length_a   1.000
_cell.length_b   1.000
_cell.length_c   1.000
_cell.angle_alpha   90.00
_cell.angle_beta   90.00
_cell.angle_gamma   90.00
#
_symmetry.space_group_name_H-M   'P 1'
#
loop_
_entity.id
_entity.type
_entity.pdbx_description
1 polymer ?
#
loop_
_entity_poly.entity_id
_entity_poly.type
_entity_poly.pdbx_seq_one_letter_code
_entity_poly.pdbx_strand_id
1 'polypeptide(L)'
;MRFFKRKKISQPSGKSGSVKNKSSDEEGSWFSKNRARLIILLVFVILVTLFFPSLEFKQYLNFRPGTIAYRDVIAPFTFYIYKSKQELNRDREEARRRVLPIFQVDPSVAEKELDRLNRFFDELRLLRKCGVSDTIRIIEILSFCRRENIILTEKDAHFFNKLELAVNQKSFSSFENEMQQILQDIYAIGVINRSKSEIRKINPRIYIKDKDQHFEKDLNYIYDMKDARERILERFKARYRTASDSIHAAYALTSSLLKPNVIYDAKETNRLIHEAIAGVPLVKGQVLKGEIILQKHQRITPEQIDALRSLEKAQADKNAESIYWELFSFYVGTLFFILIALFPLLSFIYVYRPKIFNNNNHLIIILGSMLLVVALAFFVQHYGITRYVVPVAVVPMMITYYFDNRVRVLSGV
;
A
#
# COMPACT_ATOMS: atom_id res chain seq x y z
N MET A 1 -98.14 61.06 20.28
CA MET A 1 -98.70 61.74 21.47
C MET A 1 -97.57 61.94 22.48
N ARG A 2 -97.23 63.21 22.76
CA ARG A 2 -96.45 63.78 23.90
C ARG A 2 -95.27 62.97 24.49
N PHE A 3 -94.03 63.37 24.22
CA PHE A 3 -93.18 64.33 24.99
C PHE A 3 -92.52 63.75 26.25
N PHE A 4 -91.18 63.73 26.28
CA PHE A 4 -90.25 64.34 27.27
C PHE A 4 -88.89 63.60 27.17
N LYS A 5 -87.70 64.16 27.40
CA LYS A 5 -87.07 65.49 27.24
C LYS A 5 -85.57 65.22 27.47
N ARG A 6 -84.70 65.89 26.70
CA ARG A 6 -83.23 65.79 26.78
C ARG A 6 -82.66 66.17 28.15
N LYS A 7 -81.52 65.56 28.52
CA LYS A 7 -80.46 66.23 29.30
C LYS A 7 -79.09 65.89 28.70
N LYS A 8 -78.25 66.92 28.59
CA LYS A 8 -76.98 67.07 27.86
C LYS A 8 -75.91 67.29 28.96
N ILE A 9 -74.74 66.64 28.99
CA ILE A 9 -73.40 67.14 28.58
C ILE A 9 -72.40 66.51 29.58
N SER A 10 -71.27 65.95 29.10
CA SER A 10 -69.90 66.39 29.43
C SER A 10 -68.87 65.28 29.14
N GLN A 11 -68.07 65.46 28.10
CA GLN A 11 -66.66 65.03 28.12
C GLN A 11 -65.86 66.08 28.91
N PRO A 12 -64.69 65.69 29.42
CA PRO A 12 -63.50 66.43 29.01
C PRO A 12 -62.35 65.52 28.57
N SER A 13 -61.53 66.15 27.75
CA SER A 13 -60.31 65.69 27.10
C SER A 13 -59.12 65.51 28.05
N GLY A 14 -58.24 64.57 27.68
CA GLY A 14 -56.80 64.79 27.70
C GLY A 14 -56.03 64.18 28.87
N LYS A 15 -55.18 63.18 28.56
CA LYS A 15 -53.72 63.36 28.61
C LYS A 15 -52.99 62.16 27.99
N SER A 16 -52.02 62.51 27.15
CA SER A 16 -50.98 61.66 26.60
C SER A 16 -50.29 60.84 27.68
N GLY A 17 -50.21 59.53 27.48
CA GLY A 17 -49.44 58.58 28.28
C GLY A 17 -48.87 57.52 27.36
N SER A 18 -47.55 57.55 27.19
CA SER A 18 -46.74 56.61 26.41
C SER A 18 -47.06 55.15 26.75
N VAL A 19 -47.59 54.40 25.78
CA VAL A 19 -47.72 52.94 25.89
C VAL A 19 -46.33 52.33 25.62
N LYS A 20 -45.62 51.98 26.69
CA LYS A 20 -44.46 51.10 26.63
C LYS A 20 -44.94 49.69 26.26
N ASN A 21 -44.38 49.19 25.16
CA ASN A 21 -44.58 47.84 24.64
C ASN A 21 -44.11 46.82 25.69
N LYS A 22 -45.03 46.00 26.21
CA LYS A 22 -44.80 45.11 27.37
C LYS A 22 -44.72 43.61 27.00
N SER A 23 -44.82 43.28 25.71
CA SER A 23 -44.98 41.89 25.25
C SER A 23 -43.68 41.17 24.89
N SER A 24 -42.57 41.88 24.64
CA SER A 24 -41.28 41.25 24.29
C SER A 24 -40.37 40.94 25.50
N ASP A 25 -40.64 41.54 26.66
CA ASP A 25 -39.80 41.37 27.86
C ASP A 25 -40.22 40.17 28.75
N GLU A 26 -41.45 39.65 28.59
CA GLU A 26 -41.98 38.56 29.42
C GLU A 26 -41.51 37.17 28.98
N GLU A 27 -41.31 36.92 27.68
CA GLU A 27 -40.75 35.64 27.21
C GLU A 27 -39.27 35.50 27.63
N GLY A 28 -38.49 36.57 27.53
CA GLY A 28 -37.11 36.61 28.05
C GLY A 28 -37.04 36.44 29.58
N SER A 29 -38.08 36.86 30.30
CA SER A 29 -38.19 36.73 31.77
C SER A 29 -38.36 35.27 32.22
N TRP A 30 -39.12 34.45 31.49
CA TRP A 30 -39.31 33.04 31.86
C TRP A 30 -38.04 32.20 31.66
N PHE A 31 -37.40 32.33 30.49
CA PHE A 31 -36.16 31.60 30.20
C PHE A 31 -35.00 32.04 31.09
N SER A 32 -34.86 33.34 31.37
CA SER A 32 -33.83 33.86 32.28
C SER A 32 -34.04 33.39 33.72
N LYS A 33 -35.28 33.29 34.20
CA LYS A 33 -35.64 32.78 35.54
C LYS A 33 -35.42 31.27 35.68
N ASN A 34 -35.54 30.51 34.58
CA ASN A 34 -35.44 29.05 34.56
C ASN A 34 -34.13 28.50 33.96
N ARG A 35 -33.18 29.37 33.57
CA ARG A 35 -31.91 28.99 32.93
C ARG A 35 -31.17 27.85 33.61
N ALA A 36 -31.05 27.90 34.95
CA ALA A 36 -30.35 26.88 35.72
C ALA A 36 -31.03 25.49 35.62
N ARG A 37 -32.37 25.46 35.57
CA ARG A 37 -33.15 24.23 35.48
C ARG A 37 -33.04 23.59 34.09
N LEU A 38 -33.08 24.42 33.05
CA LEU A 38 -32.86 23.97 31.67
C LEU A 38 -31.45 23.39 31.49
N ILE A 39 -30.44 24.00 32.11
CA ILE A 39 -29.08 23.46 32.13
C ILE A 39 -29.03 22.11 32.86
N ILE A 40 -29.67 21.98 34.03
CA ILE A 40 -29.71 20.71 34.78
C ILE A 40 -30.37 19.59 33.95
N LEU A 41 -31.50 19.88 33.29
CA LEU A 41 -32.19 18.92 32.43
C LEU A 41 -31.35 18.53 31.21
N LEU A 42 -30.71 19.51 30.56
CA LEU A 42 -29.83 19.27 29.43
C LEU A 42 -28.63 18.39 29.81
N VAL A 43 -28.00 18.68 30.96
CA VAL A 43 -26.89 17.86 31.49
C VAL A 43 -27.36 16.43 31.78
N PHE A 44 -28.54 16.26 32.38
CA PHE A 44 -29.11 14.93 32.62
C PHE A 44 -29.32 14.14 31.32
N VAL A 45 -29.92 14.77 30.29
CA VAL A 45 -30.13 14.13 28.98
C VAL A 45 -28.79 13.68 28.38
N ILE A 46 -27.78 14.55 28.36
CA ILE A 46 -26.44 14.23 27.83
C ILE A 46 -25.82 13.04 28.59
N LEU A 47 -25.88 13.05 29.92
CA LEU A 47 -25.33 11.98 30.74
C LEU A 47 -26.04 10.64 30.49
N VAL A 48 -27.37 10.64 30.41
CA VAL A 48 -28.13 9.43 30.07
C VAL A 48 -27.75 8.94 28.68
N THR A 49 -27.71 9.80 27.66
CA THR A 49 -27.28 9.42 26.32
C THR A 49 -25.87 8.81 26.29
N LEU A 50 -24.96 9.31 27.12
CA LEU A 50 -23.60 8.76 27.24
C LEU A 50 -23.60 7.33 27.83
N PHE A 51 -24.52 7.01 28.74
CA PHE A 51 -24.67 5.68 29.35
C PHE A 51 -25.35 4.65 28.43
N PHE A 52 -25.82 5.03 27.24
CA PHE A 52 -26.39 4.10 26.25
C PHE A 52 -25.48 3.89 25.00
N PRO A 53 -24.30 3.25 25.10
CA PRO A 53 -23.61 2.68 23.95
C PRO A 53 -24.05 1.20 23.79
N SER A 54 -24.52 0.72 22.64
CA SER A 54 -23.66 0.36 21.50
C SER A 54 -24.48 0.07 20.22
N LEU A 55 -23.94 0.47 19.06
CA LEU A 55 -24.14 -0.26 17.81
C LEU A 55 -23.23 -1.49 17.88
N GLU A 56 -23.79 -2.66 18.20
CA GLU A 56 -23.04 -3.91 18.10
C GLU A 56 -22.79 -4.23 16.63
N PHE A 57 -21.61 -3.89 16.12
CA PHE A 57 -21.15 -4.46 14.86
C PHE A 57 -20.93 -5.96 15.08
N LYS A 58 -21.70 -6.80 14.38
CA LYS A 58 -21.50 -8.26 14.39
C LYS A 58 -20.08 -8.58 13.94
N GLN A 59 -19.18 -8.81 14.88
CA GLN A 59 -17.82 -9.25 14.60
C GLN A 59 -17.86 -10.73 14.17
N TYR A 60 -17.21 -11.04 13.05
CA TYR A 60 -17.06 -12.41 12.55
C TYR A 60 -15.78 -13.10 13.07
N LEU A 61 -15.04 -12.44 13.98
CA LEU A 61 -13.68 -12.80 14.44
C LEU A 61 -13.56 -14.07 15.31
N ASN A 62 -14.65 -14.76 15.61
CA ASN A 62 -14.63 -15.92 16.51
C ASN A 62 -14.24 -17.24 15.82
N PHE A 63 -14.00 -17.24 14.52
CA PHE A 63 -13.63 -18.44 13.77
C PHE A 63 -12.11 -18.59 13.65
N ARG A 64 -11.62 -19.80 13.89
CA ARG A 64 -10.19 -20.16 13.72
C ARG A 64 -10.03 -21.27 12.68
N PRO A 65 -8.97 -21.23 11.86
CA PRO A 65 -8.72 -22.29 10.89
C PRO A 65 -8.53 -23.63 11.63
N GLY A 66 -9.09 -24.70 11.05
CA GLY A 66 -9.02 -26.05 11.60
C GLY A 66 -10.05 -26.39 12.69
N THR A 67 -10.83 -25.41 13.18
CA THR A 67 -11.94 -25.64 14.12
C THR A 67 -13.24 -25.99 13.37
N ILE A 68 -14.28 -26.41 14.11
CA ILE A 68 -15.59 -26.71 13.55
C ILE A 68 -16.48 -25.47 13.63
N ALA A 69 -17.13 -25.11 12.53
CA ALA A 69 -18.07 -23.99 12.49
C ALA A 69 -19.34 -24.32 13.31
N TYR A 70 -19.70 -23.45 14.25
CA TYR A 70 -20.88 -23.62 15.12
C TYR A 70 -22.17 -22.99 14.56
N ARG A 71 -22.07 -22.23 13.45
CA ARG A 71 -23.21 -21.63 12.72
C ARG A 71 -22.90 -21.48 11.23
N ASP A 72 -23.94 -21.40 10.42
CA ASP A 72 -23.81 -21.02 9.01
C ASP A 72 -23.45 -19.53 8.90
N VAL A 73 -22.59 -19.21 7.93
CA VAL A 73 -22.28 -17.83 7.55
C VAL A 73 -22.51 -17.68 6.07
N ILE A 74 -23.47 -16.81 5.71
CA ILE A 74 -23.88 -16.53 4.34
C ILE A 74 -23.48 -15.09 4.00
N ALA A 75 -22.97 -14.87 2.80
CA ALA A 75 -22.54 -13.56 2.32
C ALA A 75 -23.74 -12.60 2.17
N PRO A 76 -23.78 -11.46 2.89
CA PRO A 76 -24.89 -10.50 2.80
C PRO A 76 -24.88 -9.68 1.49
N PHE A 77 -23.72 -9.56 0.85
CA PHE A 77 -23.52 -8.88 -0.44
C PHE A 77 -22.29 -9.45 -1.13
N THR A 78 -22.09 -9.11 -2.40
CA THR A 78 -20.93 -9.52 -3.19
C THR A 78 -19.67 -8.76 -2.77
N PHE A 79 -18.56 -9.46 -2.51
CA PHE A 79 -17.27 -8.87 -2.14
C PHE A 79 -16.07 -9.66 -2.69
N TYR A 80 -14.89 -9.05 -2.69
CA TYR A 80 -13.66 -9.69 -3.16
C TYR A 80 -12.82 -10.24 -2.01
N ILE A 81 -12.18 -11.39 -2.23
CA ILE A 81 -11.24 -11.99 -1.29
C ILE A 81 -9.85 -11.43 -1.60
N TYR A 82 -9.30 -10.65 -0.67
CA TYR A 82 -7.97 -10.08 -0.82
C TYR A 82 -6.89 -11.11 -0.48
N LYS A 83 -5.80 -11.09 -1.23
CA LYS A 83 -4.60 -11.86 -0.90
C LYS A 83 -3.95 -11.33 0.37
N SER A 84 -3.36 -12.23 1.14
CA SER A 84 -2.50 -11.81 2.25
C SER A 84 -1.25 -11.09 1.74
N LYS A 85 -0.60 -10.28 2.60
CA LYS A 85 0.67 -9.62 2.25
C LYS A 85 1.75 -10.63 1.82
N GLN A 86 1.77 -11.81 2.44
CA GLN A 86 2.72 -12.87 2.12
C GLN A 86 2.45 -13.48 0.74
N GLU A 87 1.20 -13.84 0.45
CA GLU A 87 0.78 -14.34 -0.87
C GLU A 87 1.08 -13.31 -1.96
N LEU A 88 0.72 -12.03 -1.75
CA LEU A 88 0.96 -10.97 -2.71
C LEU A 88 2.45 -10.76 -2.99
N ASN A 89 3.30 -10.80 -1.95
CA ASN A 89 4.74 -10.69 -2.13
C ASN A 89 5.33 -11.91 -2.87
N ARG A 90 4.83 -13.12 -2.60
CA ARG A 90 5.23 -14.32 -3.35
C ARG A 90 4.88 -14.18 -4.83
N ASP A 91 3.65 -13.79 -5.13
CA ASP A 91 3.20 -13.62 -6.52
C ASP A 91 3.99 -12.52 -7.25
N ARG A 92 4.37 -11.44 -6.54
CA ARG A 92 5.24 -10.37 -7.09
C ARG A 92 6.65 -10.86 -7.38
N GLU A 93 7.24 -11.66 -6.50
CA GLU A 93 8.56 -12.26 -6.73
C GLU A 93 8.52 -13.27 -7.88
N GLU A 94 7.45 -14.06 -8.00
CA GLU A 94 7.23 -14.94 -9.15
C GLU A 94 7.10 -14.15 -10.46
N ALA A 95 6.30 -13.07 -10.46
CA ALA A 95 6.16 -12.18 -11.62
C ALA A 95 7.51 -11.57 -12.01
N ARG A 96 8.30 -11.12 -11.04
CA ARG A 96 9.67 -10.60 -11.26
C ARG A 96 10.58 -11.64 -11.93
N ARG A 97 10.56 -12.89 -11.46
CA ARG A 97 11.42 -13.97 -12.00
C ARG A 97 11.04 -14.39 -13.42
N ARG A 98 9.77 -14.20 -13.80
CA ARG A 98 9.28 -14.49 -15.16
C ARG A 98 9.76 -13.46 -16.18
N VAL A 99 10.13 -12.26 -15.76
CA VAL A 99 10.65 -11.24 -16.68
C VAL A 99 12.05 -11.63 -17.14
N LEU A 100 12.21 -11.79 -18.45
CA LEU A 100 13.51 -12.09 -19.06
C LEU A 100 14.40 -10.84 -19.04
N PRO A 101 15.68 -10.98 -18.64
CA PRO A 101 16.65 -9.90 -18.77
C PRO A 101 16.82 -9.46 -20.22
N ILE A 102 16.77 -8.15 -20.47
CA ILE A 102 16.90 -7.58 -21.81
C ILE A 102 18.34 -7.18 -22.08
N PHE A 103 18.81 -7.54 -23.26
CA PHE A 103 20.09 -7.12 -23.82
C PHE A 103 19.87 -6.44 -25.16
N GLN A 104 20.74 -5.49 -25.47
CA GLN A 104 20.77 -4.80 -26.75
C GLN A 104 22.09 -5.08 -27.46
N VAL A 105 22.00 -5.39 -28.75
CA VAL A 105 23.19 -5.55 -29.60
C VAL A 105 23.72 -4.18 -30.01
N ASP A 106 25.00 -3.93 -29.77
CA ASP A 106 25.75 -2.79 -30.31
C ASP A 106 26.67 -3.29 -31.44
N PRO A 107 26.26 -3.16 -32.72
CA PRO A 107 27.07 -3.62 -33.85
C PRO A 107 28.37 -2.82 -33.98
N SER A 108 28.42 -1.59 -33.46
CA SER A 108 29.59 -0.72 -33.60
C SER A 108 30.81 -1.25 -32.83
N VAL A 109 30.61 -2.09 -31.81
CA VAL A 109 31.70 -2.70 -31.04
C VAL A 109 32.49 -3.67 -31.91
N ALA A 110 31.80 -4.54 -32.65
CA ALA A 110 32.46 -5.52 -33.52
C ALA A 110 33.27 -4.83 -34.61
N GLU A 111 32.69 -3.82 -35.27
CA GLU A 111 33.36 -3.01 -36.31
C GLU A 111 34.62 -2.32 -35.75
N LYS A 112 34.49 -1.61 -34.62
CA LYS A 112 35.61 -0.88 -34.00
C LYS A 112 36.77 -1.78 -33.59
N GLU A 113 36.48 -2.94 -33.02
CA GLU A 113 37.55 -3.85 -32.55
C GLU A 113 38.19 -4.63 -33.73
N LEU A 114 37.44 -4.93 -34.80
CA LEU A 114 38.02 -5.43 -36.04
C LEU A 114 38.92 -4.39 -36.74
N ASP A 115 38.49 -3.13 -36.78
CA ASP A 115 39.32 -2.03 -37.32
C ASP A 115 40.59 -1.80 -36.51
N ARG A 116 40.54 -1.99 -35.18
CA ARG A 116 41.74 -1.97 -34.34
C ARG A 116 42.70 -3.10 -34.67
N LEU A 117 42.20 -4.31 -34.90
CA LEU A 117 43.02 -5.43 -35.33
C LEU A 117 43.71 -5.12 -36.68
N ASN A 118 42.96 -4.57 -37.64
CA ASN A 118 43.47 -4.20 -38.95
C ASN A 118 44.59 -3.15 -38.83
N ARG A 119 44.35 -2.08 -38.05
CA ARG A 119 45.34 -1.04 -37.80
C ARG A 119 46.61 -1.58 -37.14
N PHE A 120 46.50 -2.55 -36.24
CA PHE A 120 47.67 -3.22 -35.65
C PHE A 120 48.52 -3.91 -36.73
N PHE A 121 47.90 -4.68 -37.63
CA PHE A 121 48.62 -5.36 -38.71
C PHE A 121 49.16 -4.39 -39.77
N ASP A 122 48.47 -3.28 -40.03
CA ASP A 122 48.98 -2.21 -40.89
C ASP A 122 50.23 -1.54 -40.31
N GLU A 123 50.27 -1.30 -39.00
CA GLU A 123 51.44 -0.76 -38.31
C GLU A 123 52.64 -1.70 -38.44
N LEU A 124 52.44 -3.02 -38.25
CA LEU A 124 53.49 -4.02 -38.47
C LEU A 124 54.05 -3.91 -39.90
N ARG A 125 53.16 -3.93 -40.91
CA ARG A 125 53.55 -3.81 -42.33
C ARG A 125 54.34 -2.54 -42.64
N LEU A 126 54.04 -1.42 -41.97
CA LEU A 126 54.75 -0.15 -42.11
C LEU A 126 56.15 -0.23 -41.50
N LEU A 127 56.27 -0.74 -40.28
CA LEU A 127 57.56 -0.89 -39.58
C LEU A 127 58.56 -1.74 -40.35
N ARG A 128 58.09 -2.78 -41.06
CA ARG A 128 58.94 -3.56 -41.97
C ARG A 128 59.49 -2.76 -43.15
N LYS A 129 58.69 -1.84 -43.74
CA LYS A 129 59.13 -1.01 -44.87
C LYS A 129 60.18 0.02 -44.47
N CYS A 130 60.18 0.46 -43.21
CA CYS A 130 61.06 1.52 -42.72
C CYS A 130 62.52 1.10 -42.46
N GLY A 131 62.87 -0.20 -42.55
CA GLY A 131 64.26 -0.65 -42.43
C GLY A 131 64.92 -0.41 -41.07
N VAL A 132 64.14 -0.16 -40.02
CA VAL A 132 64.61 0.11 -38.65
C VAL A 132 65.09 -1.17 -37.94
N SER A 133 65.92 -1.01 -36.89
CA SER A 133 66.43 -2.12 -36.07
C SER A 133 65.33 -2.82 -35.27
N ASP A 134 65.54 -4.09 -34.93
CA ASP A 134 64.55 -4.92 -34.22
C ASP A 134 64.11 -4.31 -32.89
N THR A 135 65.04 -3.72 -32.12
CA THR A 135 64.74 -3.06 -30.86
C THR A 135 63.78 -1.89 -31.03
N ILE A 136 63.96 -1.07 -32.08
CA ILE A 136 63.09 0.07 -32.37
C ILE A 136 61.69 -0.42 -32.75
N ARG A 137 61.59 -1.48 -33.57
CA ARG A 137 60.29 -2.06 -33.96
C ARG A 137 59.50 -2.56 -32.76
N ILE A 138 60.15 -3.27 -31.85
CA ILE A 138 59.48 -3.80 -30.65
C ILE A 138 58.97 -2.64 -29.77
N ILE A 139 59.77 -1.60 -29.61
CA ILE A 139 59.36 -0.39 -28.86
C ILE A 139 58.13 0.24 -29.53
N GLU A 140 58.12 0.36 -30.86
CA GLU A 140 56.98 0.94 -31.59
C GLU A 140 55.73 0.07 -31.56
N ILE A 141 55.88 -1.26 -31.63
CA ILE A 141 54.75 -2.18 -31.44
C ILE A 141 54.14 -1.97 -30.06
N LEU A 142 54.95 -1.92 -29.00
CA LEU A 142 54.48 -1.70 -27.64
C LEU A 142 53.94 -0.27 -27.43
N SER A 143 54.44 0.72 -28.17
CA SER A 143 53.95 2.11 -28.15
C SER A 143 52.54 2.18 -28.77
N PHE A 144 52.34 1.52 -29.92
CA PHE A 144 51.06 1.37 -30.58
C PHE A 144 50.05 0.65 -29.69
N CYS A 145 50.45 -0.48 -29.09
CA CYS A 145 49.59 -1.24 -28.19
C CYS A 145 49.12 -0.41 -27.01
N ARG A 146 50.01 0.39 -26.40
CA ARG A 146 49.64 1.30 -25.31
C ARG A 146 48.64 2.38 -25.76
N ARG A 147 48.81 2.94 -26.97
CA ARG A 147 47.88 3.95 -27.52
C ARG A 147 46.48 3.40 -27.79
N GLU A 148 46.40 2.18 -28.31
CA GLU A 148 45.11 1.53 -28.65
C GLU A 148 44.53 0.70 -27.49
N ASN A 149 45.15 0.75 -26.30
CA ASN A 149 44.77 0.01 -25.10
C ASN A 149 44.76 -1.52 -25.28
N ILE A 150 45.78 -2.02 -25.99
CA ILE A 150 46.03 -3.44 -26.23
C ILE A 150 47.08 -3.93 -25.22
N ILE A 151 46.77 -5.01 -24.52
CA ILE A 151 47.63 -5.63 -23.52
C ILE A 151 48.45 -6.73 -24.18
N LEU A 152 49.73 -6.46 -24.40
CA LEU A 152 50.71 -7.38 -24.99
C LEU A 152 51.99 -7.38 -24.18
N THR A 153 52.61 -8.54 -24.02
CA THR A 153 53.92 -8.66 -23.33
C THR A 153 55.07 -8.42 -24.31
N GLU A 154 56.27 -8.15 -23.79
CA GLU A 154 57.47 -8.03 -24.64
C GLU A 154 57.72 -9.29 -25.46
N LYS A 155 57.47 -10.48 -24.89
CA LYS A 155 57.58 -11.76 -25.60
C LYS A 155 56.65 -11.83 -26.81
N ASP A 156 55.42 -11.32 -26.66
CA ASP A 156 54.46 -11.28 -27.76
C ASP A 156 54.91 -10.31 -28.87
N ALA A 157 55.43 -9.14 -28.50
CA ALA A 157 55.97 -8.17 -29.46
C ALA A 157 57.19 -8.73 -30.22
N HIS A 158 58.09 -9.45 -29.54
CA HIS A 158 59.18 -10.19 -30.17
C HIS A 158 58.67 -11.23 -31.17
N PHE A 159 57.60 -11.95 -30.82
CA PHE A 159 56.97 -12.90 -31.72
C PHE A 159 56.39 -12.21 -32.96
N PHE A 160 55.65 -11.10 -32.81
CA PHE A 160 55.09 -10.37 -33.95
C PHE A 160 56.18 -9.81 -34.89
N ASN A 161 57.26 -9.27 -34.33
CA ASN A 161 58.41 -8.83 -35.14
C ASN A 161 59.03 -10.00 -35.92
N LYS A 162 59.22 -11.15 -35.27
CA LYS A 162 59.79 -12.35 -35.90
C LYS A 162 58.84 -12.98 -36.93
N LEU A 163 57.54 -13.04 -36.64
CA LEU A 163 56.51 -13.55 -37.54
C LEU A 163 56.50 -12.75 -38.83
N GLU A 164 56.64 -11.43 -38.75
CA GLU A 164 56.66 -10.59 -39.93
C GLU A 164 57.96 -10.71 -40.75
N LEU A 165 59.10 -10.95 -40.08
CA LEU A 165 60.43 -11.07 -40.69
C LEU A 165 60.73 -12.45 -41.28
N ALA A 166 60.24 -13.53 -40.65
CA ALA A 166 60.64 -14.90 -40.96
C ALA A 166 59.72 -15.62 -41.95
N VAL A 167 58.58 -15.02 -42.31
CA VAL A 167 57.47 -15.74 -42.94
C VAL A 167 57.13 -15.15 -44.31
N ASN A 168 57.00 -16.02 -45.31
CA ASN A 168 56.48 -15.71 -46.63
C ASN A 168 55.16 -14.90 -46.50
N GLN A 169 54.97 -13.79 -47.24
CA GLN A 169 53.84 -12.84 -47.04
C GLN A 169 52.47 -13.54 -46.87
N LYS A 170 52.27 -14.68 -47.56
CA LYS A 170 51.07 -15.52 -47.49
C LYS A 170 50.73 -16.06 -46.08
N SER A 171 51.71 -16.39 -45.25
CA SER A 171 51.46 -16.97 -43.92
C SER A 171 51.22 -15.90 -42.86
N PHE A 172 51.80 -14.69 -43.01
CA PHE A 172 51.43 -13.53 -42.21
C PHE A 172 49.96 -13.11 -42.46
N SER A 173 49.56 -12.98 -43.73
CA SER A 173 48.16 -12.68 -44.07
C SER A 173 47.18 -13.77 -43.63
N SER A 174 47.62 -15.04 -43.65
CA SER A 174 46.81 -16.16 -43.13
C SER A 174 46.57 -16.03 -41.62
N PHE A 175 47.59 -15.62 -40.86
CA PHE A 175 47.49 -15.43 -39.42
C PHE A 175 46.54 -14.29 -39.03
N GLU A 176 46.60 -13.17 -39.74
CA GLU A 176 45.68 -12.04 -39.58
C GLU A 176 44.24 -12.41 -39.94
N ASN A 177 44.03 -13.04 -41.09
CA ASN A 177 42.71 -13.48 -41.53
C ASN A 177 42.08 -14.46 -40.52
N GLU A 178 42.88 -15.33 -39.90
CA GLU A 178 42.40 -16.25 -38.88
C GLU A 178 41.91 -15.50 -37.63
N MET A 179 42.67 -14.49 -37.15
CA MET A 179 42.22 -13.68 -36.01
C MET A 179 40.96 -12.89 -36.32
N GLN A 180 40.87 -12.31 -37.52
CA GLN A 180 39.67 -11.62 -37.97
C GLN A 180 38.47 -12.57 -38.01
N GLN A 181 38.62 -13.76 -38.59
CA GLN A 181 37.56 -14.77 -38.65
C GLN A 181 37.11 -15.21 -37.24
N ILE A 182 38.05 -15.47 -36.33
CA ILE A 182 37.71 -15.85 -34.95
C ILE A 182 36.94 -14.72 -34.25
N LEU A 183 37.36 -13.46 -34.39
CA LEU A 183 36.63 -12.33 -33.81
C LEU A 183 35.25 -12.18 -34.44
N GLN A 184 35.13 -12.28 -35.77
CA GLN A 184 33.85 -12.20 -36.48
C GLN A 184 32.88 -13.31 -36.02
N ASP A 185 33.35 -14.56 -35.94
CA ASP A 185 32.56 -15.71 -35.45
C ASP A 185 32.03 -15.47 -34.03
N ILE A 186 32.89 -14.95 -33.14
CA ILE A 186 32.52 -14.67 -31.75
C ILE A 186 31.49 -13.54 -31.66
N TYR A 187 31.71 -12.46 -32.41
CA TYR A 187 30.79 -11.32 -32.44
C TYR A 187 29.45 -11.67 -33.08
N ALA A 188 29.43 -12.57 -34.08
CA ALA A 188 28.21 -13.08 -34.70
C ALA A 188 27.33 -13.90 -33.72
N ILE A 189 27.97 -14.63 -32.78
CA ILE A 189 27.25 -15.34 -31.72
C ILE A 189 26.76 -14.36 -30.63
N GLY A 190 27.57 -13.34 -30.34
CA GLY A 190 27.33 -12.30 -29.35
C GLY A 190 28.02 -12.57 -28.02
N VAL A 191 28.60 -11.52 -27.44
CA VAL A 191 29.31 -11.55 -26.16
C VAL A 191 28.62 -10.61 -25.18
N ILE A 192 28.08 -11.18 -24.10
CA ILE A 192 27.36 -10.41 -23.07
C ILE A 192 28.30 -9.71 -22.09
N ASN A 193 27.90 -8.53 -21.63
CA ASN A 193 28.63 -7.76 -20.61
C ASN A 193 28.40 -8.24 -19.15
N ARG A 194 27.61 -9.29 -18.94
CA ARG A 194 27.30 -9.89 -17.64
C ARG A 194 27.69 -11.35 -17.62
N SER A 195 28.02 -11.91 -16.46
CA SER A 195 28.36 -13.34 -16.38
C SER A 195 27.11 -14.19 -16.56
N LYS A 196 27.21 -15.29 -17.33
CA LYS A 196 26.12 -16.27 -17.43
C LYS A 196 25.70 -16.83 -16.07
N SER A 197 26.65 -16.98 -15.16
CA SER A 197 26.40 -17.53 -13.82
C SER A 197 25.47 -16.64 -12.98
N GLU A 198 25.51 -15.32 -13.16
CA GLU A 198 24.63 -14.38 -12.50
C GLU A 198 23.22 -14.43 -13.08
N ILE A 199 23.13 -14.45 -14.41
CA ILE A 199 21.85 -14.45 -15.13
C ILE A 199 21.11 -15.77 -14.88
N ARG A 200 21.82 -16.90 -14.90
CA ARG A 200 21.23 -18.25 -14.73
C ARG A 200 20.60 -18.46 -13.36
N LYS A 201 20.98 -17.69 -12.33
CA LYS A 201 20.31 -17.67 -11.02
C LYS A 201 18.89 -17.10 -11.10
N ILE A 202 18.65 -16.23 -12.07
CA ILE A 202 17.37 -15.52 -12.26
C ILE A 202 16.56 -16.24 -13.34
N ASN A 203 17.13 -16.39 -14.54
CA ASN A 203 16.45 -17.00 -15.69
C ASN A 203 17.45 -17.70 -16.63
N PRO A 204 17.15 -18.90 -17.17
CA PRO A 204 18.00 -19.57 -18.15
C PRO A 204 17.98 -18.91 -19.55
N ARG A 205 17.02 -18.02 -19.81
CA ARG A 205 16.84 -17.35 -21.10
C ARG A 205 16.96 -15.84 -20.97
N ILE A 206 17.32 -15.21 -22.08
CA ILE A 206 17.47 -13.76 -22.22
C ILE A 206 16.71 -13.27 -23.44
N TYR A 207 16.35 -12.00 -23.42
CA TYR A 207 15.74 -11.32 -24.55
C TYR A 207 16.78 -10.41 -25.19
N ILE A 208 17.03 -10.58 -26.49
CA ILE A 208 18.01 -9.80 -27.24
C ILE A 208 17.26 -8.91 -28.22
N LYS A 209 17.48 -7.60 -28.13
CA LYS A 209 17.01 -6.60 -29.06
C LYS A 209 18.11 -6.32 -30.08
N ASP A 210 17.85 -6.68 -31.32
CA ASP A 210 18.69 -6.36 -32.46
C ASP A 210 17.89 -5.49 -33.44
N LYS A 211 18.18 -4.19 -33.44
CA LYS A 211 17.41 -3.15 -34.17
C LYS A 211 15.92 -3.18 -33.79
N ASP A 212 15.06 -3.59 -34.73
CA ASP A 212 13.61 -3.70 -34.58
C ASP A 212 13.14 -5.13 -34.31
N GLN A 213 14.06 -6.10 -34.31
CA GLN A 213 13.75 -7.49 -34.06
C GLN A 213 14.10 -7.86 -32.62
N HIS A 214 13.31 -8.78 -32.10
CA HIS A 214 13.45 -9.25 -30.75
C HIS A 214 13.52 -10.76 -30.73
N PHE A 215 14.55 -11.30 -30.08
CA PHE A 215 14.80 -12.73 -30.03
C PHE A 215 14.93 -13.21 -28.59
N GLU A 216 14.15 -14.21 -28.23
CA GLU A 216 14.39 -14.98 -27.02
C GLU A 216 15.49 -16.01 -27.31
N LYS A 217 16.58 -15.97 -26.53
CA LYS A 217 17.73 -16.85 -26.71
C LYS A 217 18.09 -17.50 -25.38
N ASP A 218 18.41 -18.80 -25.43
CA ASP A 218 18.94 -19.50 -24.27
C ASP A 218 20.40 -19.09 -24.00
N LEU A 219 20.79 -18.98 -22.73
CA LEU A 219 22.14 -18.61 -22.31
C LEU A 219 23.23 -19.55 -22.87
N ASN A 220 22.88 -20.77 -23.27
CA ASN A 220 23.82 -21.72 -23.87
C ASN A 220 24.27 -21.31 -25.29
N TYR A 221 23.49 -20.50 -26.00
CA TYR A 221 23.77 -20.11 -27.40
C TYR A 221 24.40 -18.71 -27.54
N ILE A 222 24.77 -18.07 -26.43
CA ILE A 222 25.49 -16.79 -26.41
C ILE A 222 26.80 -16.98 -25.65
N TYR A 223 27.79 -16.09 -25.79
CA TYR A 223 29.02 -16.15 -24.99
C TYR A 223 29.02 -15.09 -23.91
N ASP A 224 29.61 -15.38 -22.75
CA ASP A 224 30.14 -14.34 -21.88
C ASP A 224 31.63 -14.12 -22.15
N MET A 225 32.23 -13.16 -21.43
CA MET A 225 33.65 -12.86 -21.58
C MET A 225 34.57 -14.04 -21.30
N LYS A 226 34.17 -14.97 -20.42
CA LYS A 226 34.96 -16.15 -20.07
C LYS A 226 34.87 -17.17 -21.21
N ASP A 227 33.66 -17.50 -21.64
CA ASP A 227 33.40 -18.45 -22.71
C ASP A 227 34.04 -18.01 -24.02
N ALA A 228 33.97 -16.72 -24.35
CA ALA A 228 34.57 -16.16 -25.54
C ALA A 228 36.11 -16.30 -25.51
N ARG A 229 36.77 -16.00 -24.39
CA ARG A 229 38.23 -16.20 -24.23
C ARG A 229 38.62 -17.67 -24.34
N GLU A 230 37.89 -18.56 -23.70
CA GLU A 230 38.13 -20.01 -23.80
C GLU A 230 37.98 -20.49 -25.25
N ARG A 231 36.95 -20.03 -25.96
CA ARG A 231 36.72 -20.35 -27.38
C ARG A 231 37.85 -19.85 -28.29
N ILE A 232 38.36 -18.64 -28.05
CA ILE A 232 39.53 -18.09 -28.78
C ILE A 232 40.73 -19.02 -28.60
N LEU A 233 41.02 -19.41 -27.35
CA LEU A 233 42.17 -20.26 -27.03
C LEU A 233 42.05 -21.64 -27.67
N GLU A 234 40.86 -22.25 -27.65
CA GLU A 234 40.59 -23.55 -28.29
C GLU A 234 40.81 -23.52 -29.80
N ARG A 235 40.32 -22.46 -30.48
CA ARG A 235 40.51 -22.27 -31.93
C ARG A 235 42.00 -22.18 -32.29
N PHE A 236 42.77 -21.39 -31.55
CA PHE A 236 44.21 -21.29 -31.79
C PHE A 236 44.97 -22.58 -31.50
N LYS A 237 44.63 -23.30 -30.41
CA LYS A 237 45.22 -24.61 -30.09
C LYS A 237 44.94 -25.66 -31.17
N ALA A 238 43.72 -25.67 -31.71
CA ALA A 238 43.34 -26.60 -32.77
C ALA A 238 44.14 -26.36 -34.06
N ARG A 239 44.45 -25.09 -34.36
CA ARG A 239 45.18 -24.68 -35.57
C ARG A 239 46.70 -24.83 -35.45
N TYR A 240 47.27 -24.43 -34.31
CA TYR A 240 48.72 -24.28 -34.10
C TYR A 240 49.30 -25.31 -33.13
N ARG A 241 48.82 -26.56 -33.19
CA ARG A 241 49.10 -27.71 -32.27
C ARG A 241 50.47 -27.80 -31.57
N THR A 242 51.54 -27.24 -32.14
CA THR A 242 52.93 -27.33 -31.64
C THR A 242 53.60 -25.96 -31.39
N ALA A 243 53.00 -24.83 -31.79
CA ALA A 243 53.61 -23.50 -31.73
C ALA A 243 53.09 -22.70 -30.51
N SER A 244 53.69 -22.94 -29.34
CA SER A 244 53.30 -22.30 -28.07
C SER A 244 53.32 -20.76 -28.16
N ASP A 245 54.37 -20.19 -28.77
CA ASP A 245 54.53 -18.73 -28.87
C ASP A 245 53.47 -18.10 -29.79
N SER A 246 53.09 -18.78 -30.88
CA SER A 246 52.04 -18.32 -31.79
C SER A 246 50.67 -18.32 -31.14
N ILE A 247 50.36 -19.36 -30.36
CA ILE A 247 49.11 -19.44 -29.61
C ILE A 247 49.06 -18.33 -28.57
N HIS A 248 50.16 -18.10 -27.82
CA HIS A 248 50.20 -17.09 -26.77
C HIS A 248 50.02 -15.68 -27.34
N ALA A 249 50.78 -15.30 -28.37
CA ALA A 249 50.71 -13.98 -28.98
C ALA A 249 49.36 -13.72 -29.67
N ALA A 250 48.83 -14.70 -30.41
CA ALA A 250 47.50 -14.60 -31.03
C ALA A 250 46.39 -14.44 -29.98
N TYR A 251 46.43 -15.26 -28.93
CA TYR A 251 45.48 -15.18 -27.83
C TYR A 251 45.58 -13.84 -27.10
N ALA A 252 46.78 -13.35 -26.79
CA ALA A 252 46.99 -12.08 -26.10
C ALA A 252 46.39 -10.91 -26.89
N LEU A 253 46.70 -10.80 -28.19
CA LEU A 253 46.15 -9.76 -29.05
C LEU A 253 44.62 -9.87 -29.19
N THR A 254 44.13 -11.05 -29.55
CA THR A 254 42.69 -11.27 -29.82
C THR A 254 41.85 -11.09 -28.55
N SER A 255 42.31 -11.61 -27.41
CA SER A 255 41.59 -11.49 -26.14
C SER A 255 41.62 -10.08 -25.56
N SER A 256 42.63 -9.28 -25.90
CA SER A 256 42.71 -7.87 -25.51
C SER A 256 41.75 -6.99 -26.33
N LEU A 257 41.43 -7.38 -27.57
CA LEU A 257 40.47 -6.69 -28.43
C LEU A 257 39.03 -7.19 -28.24
N LEU A 258 38.84 -8.26 -27.47
CA LEU A 258 37.53 -8.78 -27.15
C LEU A 258 36.80 -7.84 -26.18
N LYS A 259 35.68 -7.29 -26.64
CA LYS A 259 34.74 -6.54 -25.80
C LYS A 259 33.33 -7.08 -25.95
N PRO A 260 32.46 -6.91 -24.94
CA PRO A 260 31.07 -7.32 -25.06
C PRO A 260 30.34 -6.41 -26.06
N ASN A 261 29.66 -7.01 -27.05
CA ASN A 261 28.79 -6.32 -28.01
C ASN A 261 27.30 -6.48 -27.68
N VAL A 262 26.96 -7.32 -26.70
CA VAL A 262 25.58 -7.53 -26.24
C VAL A 262 25.44 -6.97 -24.83
N ILE A 263 24.84 -5.79 -24.73
CA ILE A 263 24.84 -4.97 -23.52
C ILE A 263 23.52 -5.12 -22.77
N TYR A 264 23.59 -5.45 -21.48
CA TYR A 264 22.42 -5.52 -20.61
C TYR A 264 21.71 -4.16 -20.48
N ASP A 265 20.44 -4.09 -20.89
CA ASP A 265 19.59 -2.93 -20.69
C ASP A 265 18.88 -3.04 -19.33
N ALA A 266 19.53 -2.50 -18.30
CA ALA A 266 19.00 -2.44 -16.96
C ALA A 266 17.74 -1.57 -16.86
N LYS A 267 17.64 -0.51 -17.69
CA LYS A 267 16.52 0.43 -17.62
C LYS A 267 15.24 -0.24 -18.10
N GLU A 268 15.31 -0.86 -19.28
CA GLU A 268 14.15 -1.53 -19.87
C GLU A 268 13.78 -2.80 -19.10
N THR A 269 14.77 -3.59 -18.65
CA THR A 269 14.51 -4.76 -17.82
C THR A 269 13.77 -4.37 -16.52
N ASN A 270 14.21 -3.31 -15.84
CA ASN A 270 13.54 -2.85 -14.61
C ASN A 270 12.15 -2.29 -14.90
N ARG A 271 11.94 -1.60 -16.03
CA ARG A 271 10.62 -1.13 -16.47
C ARG A 271 9.64 -2.29 -16.58
N LEU A 272 10.03 -3.37 -17.28
CA LEU A 272 9.21 -4.57 -17.41
C LEU A 272 8.99 -5.30 -16.09
N ILE A 273 10.00 -5.34 -15.21
CA ILE A 273 9.83 -5.89 -13.85
C ILE A 273 8.76 -5.10 -13.08
N HIS A 274 8.80 -3.77 -13.12
CA HIS A 274 7.81 -2.93 -12.45
C HIS A 274 6.41 -3.14 -13.03
N GLU A 275 6.29 -3.23 -14.35
CA GLU A 275 5.04 -3.49 -15.05
C GLU A 275 4.46 -4.86 -14.67
N ALA A 276 5.29 -5.90 -14.65
CA ALA A 276 4.89 -7.26 -14.24
C ALA A 276 4.45 -7.32 -12.76
N ILE A 277 5.15 -6.61 -11.86
CA ILE A 277 4.80 -6.52 -10.43
C ILE A 277 3.49 -5.74 -10.24
N ALA A 278 3.28 -4.67 -11.00
CA ALA A 278 2.06 -3.86 -10.94
C ALA A 278 0.83 -4.62 -11.46
N GLY A 279 1.02 -5.50 -12.45
CA GLY A 279 -0.03 -6.36 -12.99
C GLY A 279 -0.49 -7.50 -12.08
N VAL A 280 0.15 -7.72 -10.93
CA VAL A 280 -0.23 -8.81 -10.01
C VAL A 280 -1.61 -8.54 -9.39
N PRO A 281 -2.60 -9.44 -9.57
CA PRO A 281 -3.93 -9.26 -9.00
C PRO A 281 -3.90 -9.21 -7.47
N LEU A 282 -4.55 -8.20 -6.89
CA LEU A 282 -4.69 -8.01 -5.44
C LEU A 282 -5.68 -8.99 -4.79
N VAL A 283 -6.58 -9.54 -5.61
CA VAL A 283 -7.66 -10.42 -5.18
C VAL A 283 -7.39 -11.85 -5.66
N LYS A 284 -7.77 -12.84 -4.85
CA LYS A 284 -7.70 -14.27 -5.20
C LYS A 284 -9.05 -14.86 -5.62
N GLY A 285 -10.14 -14.14 -5.38
CA GLY A 285 -11.48 -14.57 -5.75
C GLY A 285 -12.54 -13.55 -5.39
N GLN A 286 -13.79 -13.92 -5.66
CA GLN A 286 -14.98 -13.13 -5.34
C GLN A 286 -16.01 -14.07 -4.71
N VAL A 287 -16.72 -13.57 -3.70
CA VAL A 287 -17.85 -14.26 -3.07
C VAL A 287 -19.11 -13.51 -3.45
N LEU A 288 -20.11 -14.22 -3.95
CA LEU A 288 -21.38 -13.63 -4.39
C LEU A 288 -22.36 -13.48 -3.23
N LYS A 289 -23.29 -12.52 -3.36
CA LYS A 289 -24.41 -12.39 -2.41
C LYS A 289 -25.20 -13.69 -2.31
N GLY A 290 -25.44 -14.15 -1.08
CA GLY A 290 -26.18 -15.38 -0.80
C GLY A 290 -25.34 -16.65 -0.82
N GLU A 291 -24.05 -16.56 -1.14
CA GLU A 291 -23.13 -17.69 -1.09
C GLU A 291 -22.81 -18.11 0.35
N ILE A 292 -22.73 -19.42 0.59
CA ILE A 292 -22.40 -19.98 1.91
C ILE A 292 -20.88 -19.96 2.08
N ILE A 293 -20.40 -19.15 3.03
CA ILE A 293 -18.97 -19.04 3.36
C ILE A 293 -18.58 -20.15 4.34
N LEU A 294 -19.38 -20.33 5.40
CA LEU A 294 -19.22 -21.41 6.37
C LEU A 294 -20.53 -22.16 6.51
N GLN A 295 -20.43 -23.49 6.56
CA GLN A 295 -21.56 -24.35 6.89
C GLN A 295 -21.36 -24.93 8.29
N LYS A 296 -22.43 -24.97 9.07
CA LYS A 296 -22.47 -25.50 10.43
C LYS A 296 -21.98 -26.95 10.45
N HIS A 297 -21.18 -27.27 11.46
CA HIS A 297 -20.53 -28.56 11.68
C HIS A 297 -19.48 -28.96 10.63
N GLN A 298 -19.06 -28.05 9.75
CA GLN A 298 -17.91 -28.29 8.87
C GLN A 298 -16.60 -27.77 9.47
N ARG A 299 -15.50 -28.39 9.05
CA ARG A 299 -14.15 -27.94 9.38
C ARG A 299 -13.82 -26.67 8.60
N ILE A 300 -13.33 -25.66 9.29
CA ILE A 300 -13.02 -24.35 8.70
C ILE A 300 -11.67 -24.40 7.98
N THR A 301 -11.66 -24.06 6.69
CA THR A 301 -10.44 -23.96 5.89
C THR A 301 -9.76 -22.58 6.01
N PRO A 302 -8.45 -22.46 5.71
CA PRO A 302 -7.77 -21.16 5.68
C PRO A 302 -8.40 -20.17 4.71
N GLU A 303 -8.88 -20.62 3.55
CA GLU A 303 -9.50 -19.78 2.53
C GLU A 303 -10.82 -19.17 3.02
N GLN A 304 -11.62 -19.96 3.76
CA GLN A 304 -12.85 -19.47 4.38
C GLN A 304 -12.58 -18.38 5.43
N ILE A 305 -11.48 -18.50 6.18
CA ILE A 305 -11.05 -17.45 7.13
C ILE A 305 -10.69 -16.16 6.40
N ASP A 306 -9.99 -16.25 5.28
CA ASP A 306 -9.65 -15.07 4.48
C ASP A 306 -10.89 -14.42 3.84
N ALA A 307 -11.87 -15.23 3.44
CA ALA A 307 -13.17 -14.74 3.00
C ALA A 307 -13.91 -14.01 4.14
N LEU A 308 -13.92 -14.55 5.36
CA LEU A 308 -14.53 -13.89 6.52
C LEU A 308 -13.85 -12.58 6.90
N ARG A 309 -12.52 -12.52 6.89
CA ARG A 309 -11.77 -11.27 7.12
C ARG A 309 -12.05 -10.23 6.04
N SER A 310 -12.13 -10.67 4.78
CA SER A 310 -12.46 -9.80 3.66
C SER A 310 -13.90 -9.29 3.74
N LEU A 311 -14.85 -10.13 4.21
CA LEU A 311 -16.23 -9.75 4.47
C LEU A 311 -16.31 -8.68 5.57
N GLU A 312 -15.62 -8.87 6.69
CA GLU A 312 -15.60 -7.90 7.80
C GLU A 312 -15.05 -6.55 7.34
N LYS A 313 -13.95 -6.56 6.58
CA LYS A 313 -13.40 -5.34 5.98
C LYS A 313 -14.38 -4.68 5.01
N ALA A 314 -14.96 -5.45 4.09
CA ALA A 314 -15.92 -4.91 3.11
C ALA A 314 -17.20 -4.38 3.78
N GLN A 315 -17.60 -4.96 4.92
CA GLN A 315 -18.72 -4.49 5.72
C GLN A 315 -18.36 -3.21 6.48
N ALA A 316 -17.15 -3.11 7.03
CA ALA A 316 -16.66 -1.87 7.64
C ALA A 316 -16.60 -0.73 6.62
N ASP A 317 -16.10 -1.00 5.41
CA ASP A 317 -16.01 0.00 4.33
C ASP A 317 -17.41 0.45 3.86
N LYS A 318 -18.37 -0.48 3.71
CA LYS A 318 -19.76 -0.14 3.39
C LYS A 318 -20.46 0.63 4.50
N ASN A 319 -20.23 0.24 5.74
CA ASN A 319 -20.84 0.88 6.89
C ASN A 319 -20.20 2.24 7.17
N ALA A 320 -18.95 2.51 6.75
CA ALA A 320 -18.29 3.80 6.97
C ALA A 320 -19.12 5.00 6.47
N GLU A 321 -19.83 4.86 5.34
CA GLU A 321 -20.75 5.88 4.84
C GLU A 321 -22.08 5.94 5.61
N SER A 322 -22.60 4.79 6.07
CA SER A 322 -23.85 4.73 6.84
C SER A 322 -23.69 5.08 8.33
N ILE A 323 -22.47 4.99 8.87
CA ILE A 323 -22.15 5.20 10.29
C ILE A 323 -22.61 6.58 10.76
N TYR A 324 -22.40 7.65 9.98
CA TYR A 324 -22.83 8.99 10.40
C TYR A 324 -24.36 9.11 10.52
N TRP A 325 -25.11 8.53 9.58
CA TRP A 325 -26.58 8.55 9.59
C TRP A 325 -27.17 7.59 10.63
N GLU A 326 -26.55 6.43 10.83
CA GLU A 326 -26.93 5.47 11.88
C GLU A 326 -26.66 6.03 13.28
N LEU A 327 -25.48 6.65 13.49
CA LEU A 327 -25.17 7.34 14.75
C LEU A 327 -26.15 8.51 14.97
N PHE A 328 -26.38 9.34 13.97
CA PHE A 328 -27.29 10.48 14.08
C PHE A 328 -28.72 10.04 14.41
N SER A 329 -29.28 9.07 13.66
CA SER A 329 -30.63 8.56 13.91
C SER A 329 -30.75 7.88 15.28
N PHE A 330 -29.72 7.14 15.71
CA PHE A 330 -29.66 6.54 17.04
C PHE A 330 -29.69 7.63 18.13
N TYR A 331 -28.81 8.63 18.07
CA TYR A 331 -28.77 9.70 19.08
C TYR A 331 -30.04 10.55 19.09
N VAL A 332 -30.62 10.87 17.94
CA VAL A 332 -31.89 11.61 17.84
C VAL A 332 -33.05 10.77 18.41
N GLY A 333 -33.09 9.48 18.10
CA GLY A 333 -34.09 8.55 18.65
C GLY A 333 -33.98 8.41 20.17
N THR A 334 -32.76 8.25 20.70
CA THR A 334 -32.48 8.19 22.13
C THR A 334 -32.89 9.49 22.82
N LEU A 335 -32.58 10.66 22.24
CA LEU A 335 -33.00 11.96 22.78
C LEU A 335 -34.52 12.06 22.84
N PHE A 336 -35.23 11.68 21.78
CA PHE A 336 -36.68 11.70 21.73
C PHE A 336 -37.30 10.77 22.78
N PHE A 337 -36.75 9.57 22.94
CA PHE A 337 -37.18 8.61 23.95
C PHE A 337 -36.99 9.14 25.38
N ILE A 338 -35.84 9.76 25.68
CA ILE A 338 -35.57 10.38 26.98
C ILE A 338 -36.57 11.51 27.26
N LEU A 339 -36.87 12.34 26.26
CA LEU A 339 -37.84 13.43 26.41
C LEU A 339 -39.27 12.91 26.67
N ILE A 340 -39.70 11.87 25.96
CA ILE A 340 -40.99 11.21 26.20
C ILE A 340 -41.05 10.63 27.61
N ALA A 341 -39.97 9.98 28.07
CA ALA A 341 -39.91 9.40 29.41
C ALA A 341 -39.92 10.47 30.52
N LEU A 342 -39.25 11.61 30.30
CA LEU A 342 -39.20 12.72 31.26
C LEU A 342 -40.48 13.55 31.28
N PHE A 343 -41.24 13.62 30.18
CA PHE A 343 -42.39 14.51 30.07
C PHE A 343 -43.47 14.26 31.15
N PRO A 344 -43.94 13.02 31.41
CA PRO A 344 -44.91 12.76 32.49
C PRO A 344 -44.37 13.14 33.88
N LEU A 345 -43.09 12.86 34.14
CA LEU A 345 -42.44 13.17 35.41
C LEU A 345 -42.35 14.68 35.65
N LEU A 346 -41.84 15.42 34.66
CA LEU A 346 -41.69 16.87 34.76
C LEU A 346 -43.05 17.57 34.83
N SER A 347 -44.03 17.10 34.05
CA SER A 347 -45.42 17.57 34.11
C SER A 347 -46.03 17.35 35.51
N PHE A 348 -45.85 16.15 36.08
CA PHE A 348 -46.33 15.85 37.43
C PHE A 348 -45.71 16.77 38.51
N ILE A 349 -44.38 16.96 38.49
CA ILE A 349 -43.71 17.82 39.47
C ILE A 349 -44.11 19.29 39.27
N TYR A 350 -44.28 19.74 38.03
CA TYR A 350 -44.69 21.11 37.71
C TYR A 350 -46.10 21.44 38.22
N VAL A 351 -47.07 20.54 37.97
CA VAL A 351 -48.48 20.76 38.35
C VAL A 351 -48.72 20.53 39.85
N TYR A 352 -48.25 19.39 40.38
CA TYR A 352 -48.64 18.95 41.74
C TYR A 352 -47.64 19.36 42.82
N ARG A 353 -46.38 19.65 42.47
CA ARG A 353 -45.31 19.97 43.44
C ARG A 353 -44.47 21.18 42.99
N PRO A 354 -45.07 22.37 42.78
CA PRO A 354 -44.35 23.55 42.27
C PRO A 354 -43.19 24.00 43.18
N LYS A 355 -43.27 23.73 44.50
CA LYS A 355 -42.17 23.99 45.45
C LYS A 355 -40.93 23.12 45.19
N ILE A 356 -41.12 21.89 44.69
CA ILE A 356 -40.04 20.96 44.33
C ILE A 356 -39.44 21.38 42.99
N PHE A 357 -40.28 21.70 42.00
CA PHE A 357 -39.82 22.17 40.68
C PHE A 357 -38.99 23.46 40.78
N ASN A 358 -39.40 24.40 41.64
CA ASN A 358 -38.74 25.68 41.77
C ASN A 358 -37.42 25.63 42.55
N ASN A 359 -37.10 24.53 43.24
CA ASN A 359 -35.83 24.39 43.97
C ASN A 359 -34.84 23.50 43.21
N ASN A 360 -33.72 24.08 42.78
CA ASN A 360 -32.69 23.38 42.00
C ASN A 360 -32.11 22.16 42.74
N ASN A 361 -31.94 22.23 44.06
CA ASN A 361 -31.37 21.11 44.83
C ASN A 361 -32.31 19.89 44.83
N HIS A 362 -33.62 20.12 44.91
CA HIS A 362 -34.61 19.05 44.87
C HIS A 362 -34.68 18.40 43.49
N LEU A 363 -34.61 19.21 42.42
CA LEU A 363 -34.55 18.72 41.05
C LEU A 363 -33.30 17.87 40.79
N ILE A 364 -32.13 18.32 41.27
CA ILE A 364 -30.85 17.59 41.15
C ILE A 364 -30.92 16.24 41.87
N ILE A 365 -31.51 16.17 43.07
CA ILE A 365 -31.64 14.91 43.82
C ILE A 365 -32.51 13.90 43.05
N ILE A 366 -33.65 14.35 42.50
CA ILE A 366 -34.55 13.47 41.74
C ILE A 366 -33.86 12.95 40.48
N LEU A 367 -33.32 13.84 39.65
CA LEU A 367 -32.64 13.46 38.40
C LEU A 367 -31.36 12.65 38.67
N GLY A 368 -30.60 12.99 39.72
CA GLY A 368 -29.41 12.26 40.13
C GLY A 368 -29.72 10.84 40.59
N SER A 369 -30.83 10.62 41.31
CA SER A 369 -31.28 9.28 41.70
C SER A 369 -31.67 8.42 40.49
N MET A 370 -32.30 9.02 39.48
CA MET A 370 -32.61 8.33 38.22
C MET A 370 -31.34 8.02 37.43
N LEU A 371 -30.40 8.96 37.37
CA LEU A 371 -29.11 8.75 36.70
C LEU A 371 -28.33 7.60 37.35
N LEU A 372 -28.38 7.48 38.67
CA LEU A 372 -27.74 6.38 39.41
C LEU A 372 -28.32 5.02 39.00
N VAL A 373 -29.63 4.90 38.81
CA VAL A 373 -30.25 3.66 38.31
C VAL A 373 -29.81 3.35 36.87
N VAL A 374 -29.77 4.35 36.00
CA VAL A 374 -29.29 4.20 34.62
C VAL A 374 -27.82 3.76 34.59
N ALA A 375 -26.97 4.38 35.42
CA ALA A 375 -25.57 4.00 35.54
C ALA A 375 -25.40 2.56 36.04
N LEU A 376 -26.14 2.15 37.08
CA LEU A 376 -26.13 0.77 37.57
C LEU A 376 -26.58 -0.23 36.50
N ALA A 377 -27.63 0.10 35.74
CA ALA A 377 -28.10 -0.73 34.63
C ALA A 377 -27.03 -0.88 33.54
N PHE A 378 -26.34 0.21 33.19
CA PHE A 378 -25.21 0.21 32.27
C PHE A 378 -24.07 -0.70 32.76
N PHE A 379 -23.67 -0.58 34.02
CA PHE A 379 -22.63 -1.43 34.62
C PHE A 379 -23.01 -2.92 34.58
N VAL A 380 -24.26 -3.26 34.93
CA VAL A 380 -24.75 -4.64 34.88
C VAL A 380 -24.67 -5.20 33.46
N GLN A 381 -25.05 -4.41 32.45
CA GLN A 381 -24.98 -4.81 31.05
C GLN A 381 -23.53 -4.96 30.56
N HIS A 382 -22.65 -4.02 30.88
CA HIS A 382 -21.26 -4.03 30.42
C HIS A 382 -20.45 -5.22 30.97
N TYR A 383 -20.67 -5.57 32.24
CA TYR A 383 -19.97 -6.67 32.91
C TYR A 383 -20.69 -8.02 32.85
N GLY A 384 -21.82 -8.11 32.12
CA GLY A 384 -22.56 -9.36 31.94
C GLY A 384 -23.19 -9.92 33.22
N ILE A 385 -23.47 -9.07 34.21
CA ILE A 385 -24.11 -9.46 35.48
C ILE A 385 -25.60 -9.71 35.23
N THR A 386 -26.25 -10.52 36.08
CA THR A 386 -27.69 -10.79 35.97
C THR A 386 -28.51 -9.52 36.13
N ARG A 387 -29.56 -9.37 35.30
CA ARG A 387 -30.39 -8.15 35.23
C ARG A 387 -31.19 -7.84 36.51
N TYR A 388 -31.30 -8.80 37.45
CA TYR A 388 -32.07 -8.68 38.68
C TYR A 388 -31.41 -7.80 39.76
N VAL A 389 -30.16 -7.38 39.56
CA VAL A 389 -29.40 -6.59 40.55
C VAL A 389 -29.80 -5.10 40.54
N VAL A 390 -30.48 -4.61 39.50
CA VAL A 390 -30.82 -3.18 39.37
C VAL A 390 -31.99 -2.80 40.29
N PRO A 391 -31.79 -1.93 41.30
CA PRO A 391 -32.80 -1.65 42.31
C PRO A 391 -33.74 -0.52 41.87
N VAL A 392 -34.52 -0.73 40.81
CA VAL A 392 -35.39 0.29 40.20
C VAL A 392 -36.42 0.87 41.19
N ALA A 393 -36.87 0.07 42.17
CA ALA A 393 -37.82 0.47 43.20
C ALA A 393 -37.25 1.44 44.26
N VAL A 394 -35.92 1.59 44.35
CA VAL A 394 -35.29 2.46 45.36
C VAL A 394 -35.53 3.94 45.07
N VAL A 395 -35.69 4.33 43.80
CA VAL A 395 -35.94 5.73 43.41
C VAL A 395 -37.28 6.25 43.95
N PRO A 396 -38.44 5.63 43.67
CA PRO A 396 -39.72 6.10 44.24
C PRO A 396 -39.76 6.04 45.77
N MET A 397 -39.06 5.07 46.39
CA MET A 397 -38.93 5.00 47.86
C MET A 397 -38.11 6.17 48.43
N MET A 398 -36.95 6.47 47.85
CA MET A 398 -36.10 7.60 48.27
C MET A 398 -36.80 8.93 48.09
N ILE A 399 -37.51 9.12 46.96
CA ILE A 399 -38.28 10.33 46.69
C ILE A 399 -39.36 10.49 47.77
N THR A 400 -40.18 9.47 48.02
CA THR A 400 -41.22 9.52 49.05
C THR A 400 -40.63 9.84 50.43
N TYR A 401 -39.57 9.13 50.84
CA TYR A 401 -38.93 9.32 52.15
C TYR A 401 -38.34 10.71 52.34
N TYR A 402 -37.58 11.21 51.36
CA TYR A 402 -36.87 12.49 51.48
C TYR A 402 -37.84 13.68 51.52
N PHE A 403 -38.91 13.63 50.73
CA PHE A 403 -39.87 14.72 50.64
C PHE A 403 -40.92 14.69 51.76
N ASP A 404 -41.35 13.52 52.24
CA ASP A 404 -42.30 13.45 53.36
C ASP A 404 -41.65 13.78 54.71
N ASN A 405 -40.39 13.40 54.96
CA ASN A 405 -39.74 13.72 56.24
C ASN A 405 -39.55 15.24 56.45
N ARG A 406 -39.30 16.01 55.40
CA ARG A 406 -39.20 17.48 55.52
C ARG A 406 -40.57 18.13 55.75
N VAL A 407 -41.63 17.59 55.17
CA VAL A 407 -43.00 18.04 55.45
C VAL A 407 -43.37 17.70 56.90
N ARG A 408 -43.03 16.50 57.38
CA ARG A 408 -43.31 16.04 58.76
C ARG A 408 -42.56 16.83 59.84
N VAL A 409 -41.32 17.25 59.58
CA VAL A 409 -40.54 18.07 60.53
C VAL A 409 -41.04 19.53 60.55
N LEU A 410 -41.60 20.04 59.44
CA LEU A 410 -42.20 21.37 59.38
C LEU A 410 -43.67 21.41 59.85
N SER A 411 -44.39 20.29 59.78
CA SER A 411 -45.75 20.11 60.32
C SER A 411 -45.75 19.48 61.71
N GLY A 412 -44.59 19.40 62.36
CA GLY A 412 -44.42 18.98 63.75
C GLY A 412 -44.70 20.13 64.71
N VAL A 413 -45.90 20.70 64.62
CA VAL A 413 -46.69 21.33 65.70
C VAL A 413 -48.12 20.86 65.50
#